data_AF-A0A974SAE7-F1
#
_entry.id   AF-A0A974SAE7-F1
#
_cell.length_a   1.000
_cell.length_b   1.000
_cell.length_c   1.000
_cell.angle_alpha   90.00
_cell.angle_beta   90.00
_cell.angle_gamma   90.00
#
_symmetry.space_group_name_H-M   'P 1'
#
loop_
_entity.id
_entity.type
_entity.pdbx_description
1 polymer ?
#
loop_
_entity_poly.entity_id
_entity_poly.type
_entity_poly.pdbx_seq_one_letter_code
_entity_poly.pdbx_strand_id
1 'polypeptide(L)'
;MEVQNSAELLVRGAAIGVFLLTAIRIGGGGLSPARITGVLFSLAAAGHTLTQFPGALSAFGLISGTAWVLSVAGAGLFWAFALELFGDHRRLTPAFSSRSRLARHRRCRTVLLRDAA
;
A
#
# COMPACT_ATOMS: atom_id res chain seq x y z
N MET A 1 -4.98 37.82 -9.30
CA MET A 1 -5.86 36.65 -9.47
C MET A 1 -5.14 35.71 -10.42
N GLU A 2 -4.24 34.89 -9.86
CA GLU A 2 -3.47 33.94 -10.67
C GLU A 2 -4.42 32.94 -11.31
N VAL A 3 -4.24 32.74 -12.61
CA VAL A 3 -5.01 31.80 -13.41
C VAL A 3 -4.71 30.40 -12.87
N GLN A 4 -5.67 29.83 -12.13
CA GLN A 4 -5.66 28.42 -11.78
C GLN A 4 -5.64 27.63 -13.09
N ASN A 5 -4.47 27.10 -13.47
CA ASN A 5 -4.33 26.34 -14.69
C ASN A 5 -5.21 25.09 -14.60
N SER A 6 -6.12 24.89 -15.56
CA SER A 6 -7.04 23.74 -15.57
C SER A 6 -6.30 22.40 -15.47
N ALA A 7 -5.07 22.34 -16.00
CA ALA A 7 -4.19 21.18 -15.87
C ALA A 7 -3.82 20.87 -14.42
N GLU A 8 -3.56 21.88 -13.59
CA GLU A 8 -3.23 21.70 -12.18
C GLU A 8 -4.39 21.11 -11.39
N LEU A 9 -5.62 21.58 -11.66
CA LEU A 9 -6.85 21.04 -11.07
C LEU A 9 -7.04 19.56 -11.45
N LEU A 10 -6.83 19.23 -12.73
CA LEU A 10 -6.94 17.85 -13.22
C LEU A 10 -5.89 16.94 -12.57
N VAL A 11 -4.64 17.40 -12.47
CA VAL A 11 -3.54 16.63 -11.85
C VAL A 11 -3.79 16.40 -10.36
N ARG A 12 -4.23 17.42 -9.63
CA ARG A 12 -4.57 17.29 -8.19
C ARG A 12 -5.76 16.35 -7.97
N GLY A 13 -6.80 16.45 -8.80
CA GLY A 13 -7.94 15.53 -8.78
C GLY A 13 -7.53 14.09 -9.08
N ALA A 14 -6.69 13.88 -10.09
CA ALA A 14 -6.13 12.57 -10.42
C ALA A 14 -5.30 11.99 -9.26
N ALA A 15 -4.47 12.82 -8.60
CA ALA A 15 -3.68 12.39 -7.45
C ALA A 15 -4.57 11.91 -6.30
N ILE A 16 -5.61 12.66 -5.94
CA ILE A 16 -6.59 12.26 -4.91
C ILE A 16 -7.24 10.92 -5.30
N GLY A 17 -7.66 10.77 -6.56
CA GLY A 17 -8.25 9.52 -7.06
C GLY A 17 -7.30 8.33 -6.95
N VAL A 18 -6.03 8.50 -7.32
CA VAL A 18 -5.01 7.45 -7.22
C VAL A 18 -4.77 7.02 -5.77
N PHE A 19 -4.71 7.97 -4.84
CA PHE A 19 -4.54 7.66 -3.42
C PHE A 19 -5.75 6.91 -2.84
N LEU A 20 -6.97 7.32 -3.19
CA LEU A 20 -8.19 6.61 -2.78
C LEU A 20 -8.26 5.20 -3.36
N LEU A 21 -7.96 5.03 -4.65
CA LEU A 21 -7.90 3.73 -5.30
C LEU A 21 -6.87 2.82 -4.61
N THR A 22 -5.71 3.38 -4.26
CA THR A 22 -4.65 2.66 -3.56
C THR A 22 -5.10 2.21 -2.18
N ALA A 23 -5.76 3.09 -1.41
CA ALA A 23 -6.35 2.75 -0.11
C ALA A 23 -7.36 1.60 -0.22
N ILE A 24 -8.29 1.67 -1.18
CA ILE A 24 -9.28 0.61 -1.41
C ILE A 24 -8.59 -0.70 -1.79
N ARG A 25 -7.59 -0.65 -2.68
CA ARG A 25 -6.89 -1.84 -3.18
C ARG A 25 -6.07 -2.54 -2.10
N ILE A 26 -5.48 -1.78 -1.16
CA ILE A 26 -4.76 -2.31 0.00
C ILE A 26 -5.73 -2.91 1.02
N GLY A 27 -6.87 -2.25 1.24
CA GLY A 27 -7.90 -2.64 2.22
C GLY A 27 -8.74 -3.87 1.85
N GLY A 28 -8.84 -4.24 0.58
CA GLY A 28 -9.70 -5.35 0.10
C GLY A 28 -9.25 -6.77 0.47
N GLY A 29 -8.38 -6.97 1.46
CA GLY A 29 -7.89 -8.30 1.87
C GLY A 29 -7.75 -8.44 3.38
N GLY A 30 -7.10 -9.52 3.85
CA GLY A 30 -6.88 -9.74 5.28
C GLY A 30 -6.15 -8.57 5.96
N LEU A 31 -6.62 -8.16 7.13
CA LEU A 31 -6.08 -7.04 7.90
C LEU A 31 -4.71 -7.41 8.47
N SER A 32 -3.65 -6.92 7.83
CA SER A 32 -2.28 -6.93 8.40
C SER A 32 -1.89 -5.51 8.85
N PRO A 33 -1.04 -5.38 9.88
CA PRO A 33 -0.57 -4.07 10.36
C PRO A 33 0.00 -3.18 9.23
N ALA A 34 0.83 -3.75 8.35
CA ALA A 34 1.36 -3.05 7.17
C ALA A 34 0.29 -2.55 6.18
N ARG A 35 -0.85 -3.24 6.07
CA ARG A 35 -1.96 -2.79 5.23
C ARG A 35 -2.71 -1.63 5.89
N ILE A 36 -2.92 -1.70 7.20
CA ILE A 36 -3.60 -0.63 7.95
C ILE A 36 -2.80 0.67 7.85
N THR A 37 -1.49 0.61 8.10
CA THR A 37 -0.61 1.79 7.99
C THR A 37 -0.51 2.30 6.56
N GLY A 38 -0.50 1.42 5.54
CA GLY A 38 -0.54 1.79 4.13
C GLY A 38 -1.84 2.47 3.69
N VAL A 39 -3.00 2.00 4.17
CA VAL A 39 -4.30 2.64 3.94
C VAL A 39 -4.33 4.04 4.56
N LEU A 40 -3.93 4.16 5.84
CA LEU A 40 -3.90 5.43 6.54
C LEU A 40 -2.95 6.43 5.87
N PHE A 41 -1.76 5.98 5.45
CA PHE A 41 -0.81 6.80 4.70
C PHE A 41 -1.39 7.29 3.36
N SER A 42 -2.07 6.41 2.62
CA SER A 42 -2.70 6.77 1.35
C SER A 42 -3.80 7.83 1.55
N LEU A 43 -4.62 7.69 2.60
CA LEU A 43 -5.62 8.70 2.94
C LEU A 43 -4.98 10.03 3.36
N ALA A 44 -3.86 9.98 4.10
CA ALA A 44 -3.10 11.18 4.47
C ALA A 44 -2.52 11.93 3.26
N ALA A 45 -2.01 11.22 2.26
CA ALA A 45 -1.56 11.85 1.03
C ALA A 45 -2.70 12.52 0.24
N ALA A 46 -3.89 11.91 0.22
CA ALA A 46 -5.09 12.53 -0.35
C ALA A 46 -5.51 13.80 0.42
N GLY A 47 -5.52 13.74 1.76
CA GLY A 47 -5.79 14.89 2.64
C GLY A 47 -4.77 16.01 2.44
N HIS A 48 -3.49 15.67 2.30
CA HIS A 48 -2.43 16.64 2.02
C HIS A 48 -2.65 17.37 0.70
N THR A 49 -2.97 16.63 -0.37
CA THR A 49 -3.26 17.19 -1.69
C THR A 49 -4.46 18.14 -1.64
N LEU A 50 -5.49 17.80 -0.85
CA LEU A 50 -6.65 18.68 -0.61
C LEU A 50 -6.25 19.96 0.13
N THR A 51 -5.42 19.89 1.17
CA THR A 51 -4.99 21.08 1.93
C THR A 51 -4.15 22.06 1.13
N GLN A 52 -3.49 21.62 0.07
CA GLN A 52 -2.74 22.52 -0.82
C GLN A 52 -3.63 23.31 -1.77
N PHE A 53 -4.94 23.06 -1.81
CA PHE A 53 -5.86 23.79 -2.69
C PHE A 53 -6.40 25.05 -1.98
N PRO A 54 -6.18 26.27 -2.53
CA PRO A 54 -6.56 27.52 -1.87
C PRO A 54 -8.06 27.65 -1.55
N GLY A 55 -8.92 26.95 -2.28
CA GLY A 55 -10.38 26.91 -2.06
C GLY A 55 -10.88 25.73 -1.22
N ALA A 56 -10.00 24.90 -0.67
CA ALA A 56 -10.44 23.68 0.04
C ALA A 56 -11.21 24.00 1.33
N LEU A 57 -10.80 25.05 2.05
CA LEU A 57 -11.45 25.49 3.29
C LEU A 57 -12.91 25.93 3.06
N SER A 58 -13.18 26.64 1.97
CA SER A 58 -14.53 27.13 1.65
C SER A 58 -15.42 26.06 1.02
N ALA A 59 -14.84 25.10 0.28
CA ALA A 59 -15.61 24.04 -0.39
C ALA A 59 -15.95 22.84 0.51
N PHE A 60 -15.09 22.50 1.49
CA PHE A 60 -15.19 21.23 2.23
C PHE A 60 -15.53 21.37 3.73
N GLY A 61 -15.52 22.59 4.30
CA GLY A 61 -15.97 22.84 5.68
C GLY A 61 -15.28 21.92 6.71
N LEU A 62 -16.06 21.16 7.48
CA LEU A 62 -15.56 20.21 8.50
C LEU A 62 -14.57 19.16 7.95
N ILE A 63 -14.72 18.75 6.68
CA ILE A 63 -13.82 17.78 6.03
C ILE A 63 -12.42 18.41 5.83
N SER A 64 -12.31 19.73 5.76
CA SER A 64 -11.02 20.43 5.75
C SER A 64 -10.23 20.19 7.04
N GLY A 65 -10.90 20.11 8.18
CA GLY A 65 -10.25 19.87 9.47
C GLY A 65 -9.68 18.46 9.57
N THR A 66 -10.45 17.45 9.13
CA THR A 66 -9.97 16.06 9.11
C THR A 66 -8.87 15.87 8.08
N ALA A 67 -8.98 16.47 6.88
CA ALA A 67 -7.93 16.46 5.87
C ALA A 67 -6.64 17.12 6.37
N TRP A 68 -6.75 18.20 7.15
CA TRP A 68 -5.60 18.86 7.78
C TRP A 68 -4.93 18.00 8.84
N VAL A 69 -5.68 17.43 9.78
CA VAL A 69 -5.14 16.50 10.79
C VAL A 69 -4.44 15.33 10.12
N LEU A 70 -5.06 14.76 9.08
CA LEU A 70 -4.52 13.63 8.35
C LEU A 70 -3.27 14.00 7.55
N SER A 71 -3.24 15.21 6.99
CA SER A 71 -2.07 15.80 6.31
C SER A 71 -0.89 15.95 7.28
N VAL A 72 -1.11 16.50 8.47
CA VAL A 72 -0.07 16.62 9.52
C VAL A 72 0.40 15.24 10.00
N ALA A 73 -0.52 14.31 10.20
CA ALA A 73 -0.21 12.93 10.58
C ALA A 73 0.53 12.14 9.48
N GLY A 74 0.52 12.62 8.23
CA GLY A 74 1.06 11.91 7.07
C GLY A 74 2.52 11.50 7.22
N ALA A 75 3.37 12.37 7.78
CA ALA A 75 4.78 12.05 8.02
C ALA A 75 4.96 10.92 9.05
N GLY A 76 4.14 10.90 10.11
CA GLY A 76 4.15 9.83 11.10
C GLY A 76 3.58 8.52 10.55
N LEU A 77 2.50 8.61 9.77
CA LEU A 77 1.88 7.47 9.10
C LEU A 77 2.81 6.85 8.05
N PHE A 78 3.58 7.67 7.33
CA PHE A 78 4.64 7.21 6.45
C PHE A 78 5.69 6.40 7.21
N TRP A 79 6.19 6.92 8.34
CA TRP A 79 7.17 6.21 9.15
C TRP A 79 6.61 4.91 9.74
N ALA A 80 5.38 4.91 10.24
CA ALA A 80 4.70 3.70 10.70
C ALA A 80 4.55 2.68 9.56
N PHE A 81 4.18 3.13 8.36
CA PHE A 81 4.13 2.26 7.18
C PHE A 81 5.51 1.70 6.81
N ALA A 82 6.56 2.52 6.81
CA ALA A 82 7.92 2.08 6.52
C ALA A 82 8.42 1.06 7.56
N LEU A 83 8.18 1.31 8.85
CA LEU A 83 8.54 0.37 9.92
C LEU A 83 7.78 -0.95 9.81
N GLU A 84 6.52 -0.94 9.40
CA GLU A 84 5.76 -2.19 9.20
C GLU A 84 6.16 -2.92 7.91
N LEU A 85 6.43 -2.16 6.83
CA LEU A 85 6.81 -2.72 5.53
C LEU A 85 8.22 -3.32 5.57
N PHE A 86 9.15 -2.67 6.26
CA PHE A 86 10.56 -3.09 6.33
C PHE A 86 10.91 -3.79 7.65
N GLY A 87 10.11 -3.62 8.70
CA GLY A 87 10.32 -4.28 9.99
C GLY A 87 9.82 -5.72 10.03
N ASP A 88 8.92 -6.14 9.13
CA ASP A 88 8.49 -7.54 9.06
C ASP A 88 9.37 -8.37 8.10
N HIS A 89 10.41 -8.99 8.66
CA HIS A 89 11.29 -9.93 7.99
C HIS A 89 10.97 -11.41 8.27
N ARG A 90 9.72 -11.81 8.55
CA ARG A 90 9.45 -13.23 8.91
C ARG A 90 8.60 -14.09 7.97
N ARG A 91 7.98 -13.59 6.90
CA ARG A 91 7.12 -14.47 6.06
C ARG A 91 7.14 -14.20 4.56
N LEU A 92 8.27 -13.77 3.99
CA LEU A 92 8.56 -14.18 2.61
C LEU A 92 8.98 -15.64 2.67
N THR A 93 8.02 -16.56 2.78
CA THR A 93 8.28 -17.96 2.45
C THR A 93 8.53 -17.95 0.95
N PRO A 94 9.77 -18.15 0.45
CA PRO A 94 9.97 -18.23 -0.97
C PRO A 94 9.08 -19.36 -1.50
N ALA A 95 8.30 -19.10 -2.54
CA ALA A 95 7.53 -20.12 -3.27
C ALA A 95 8.44 -21.16 -3.98
N PHE A 96 9.72 -21.19 -3.62
CA PHE A 96 10.69 -22.14 -4.11
C PHE A 96 10.62 -23.42 -3.27
N SER A 97 10.30 -24.53 -3.95
CA SER A 97 10.68 -25.91 -3.60
C SER A 97 9.66 -26.88 -2.97
N SER A 98 8.35 -26.77 -3.21
CA SER A 98 7.47 -27.95 -3.00
C SER A 98 7.55 -28.94 -4.18
N ARG A 99 7.61 -28.44 -5.43
CA ARG A 99 7.71 -29.29 -6.64
C ARG A 99 9.07 -29.99 -6.78
N SER A 100 10.17 -29.34 -6.42
CA SER A 100 11.51 -29.94 -6.55
C SER A 100 11.79 -31.01 -5.47
N ARG A 101 11.18 -30.90 -4.29
CA ARG A 101 11.27 -31.92 -3.23
C ARG A 101 10.59 -33.23 -3.63
N LEU A 102 9.40 -33.15 -4.22
CA LEU A 102 8.67 -34.31 -4.76
C LEU A 102 9.39 -34.94 -5.95
N ALA A 103 9.99 -34.13 -6.83
CA ALA A 103 10.77 -34.64 -7.97
C ALA A 103 12.05 -35.37 -7.51
N ARG A 104 12.75 -34.85 -6.48
CA ARG A 104 13.95 -35.48 -5.93
C ARG A 104 13.63 -36.78 -5.18
N HIS A 105 12.49 -36.83 -4.48
CA HIS A 105 12.07 -38.03 -3.75
C HIS A 105 11.62 -39.17 -4.68
N ARG A 106 10.99 -38.89 -5.82
CA ARG A 106 10.68 -39.94 -6.82
C ARG A 106 11.93 -40.50 -7.46
N ARG A 107 12.94 -39.65 -7.71
CA ARG A 107 14.19 -40.06 -8.35
C ARG A 107 15.05 -40.96 -7.45
N CYS A 108 15.09 -40.74 -6.14
CA CYS A 108 15.73 -41.68 -5.20
C CYS A 108 15.02 -43.04 -5.16
N ARG A 109 13.68 -43.05 -5.18
CA ARG A 109 12.91 -44.30 -5.13
C ARG A 109 13.10 -45.16 -6.37
N THR A 110 13.25 -44.55 -7.55
CA THR A 110 13.51 -45.29 -8.79
C THR A 110 14.92 -45.88 -8.86
N VAL A 111 15.92 -45.29 -8.20
CA VAL A 111 17.27 -45.85 -8.15
C VAL A 111 17.32 -47.04 -7.21
N LEU A 112 16.74 -46.92 -6.01
CA LEU A 112 16.70 -48.02 -5.03
C LEU A 112 15.94 -49.28 -5.53
N LEU A 113 14.90 -49.10 -6.35
CA LEU A 113 14.17 -50.23 -6.92
C LEU A 113 14.91 -50.92 -8.07
N ARG A 114 15.90 -50.25 -8.69
CA ARG A 114 16.70 -50.81 -9.78
C ARG A 114 17.88 -51.65 -9.29
N ASP A 115 18.40 -51.34 -8.11
CA ASP A 115 19.50 -52.11 -7.49
C ASP A 115 18.99 -53.34 -6.70
N ALA A 116 17.68 -53.49 -6.53
CA ALA A 116 17.04 -54.59 -5.81
C ALA A 116 16.46 -55.69 -6.73
N ALA A 117 16.67 -55.60 -8.05
CA ALA A 117 16.25 -56.55 -9.08
C ALA A 117 17.47 -57.05 -9.85
#